data_AF-A0A5K7XHC5-F1
#
_entry.id   AF-A0A5K7XHC5-F1
#
_cell.length_a   1.000
_cell.length_b   1.000
_cell.length_c   1.000
_cell.angle_alpha   90.00
_cell.angle_beta   90.00
_cell.angle_gamma   90.00
#
_symmetry.space_group_name_H-M   'P 1'
#
loop_
_entity.id
_entity.type
_entity.pdbx_description
1 polymer ?
#
loop_
_entity_poly.entity_id
_entity_poly.type
_entity_poly.pdbx_seq_one_letter_code
_entity_poly.pdbx_strand_id
1 'polypeptide(L)'
;MAEIVWRNYLRTKTRNPRFLWKMVISILTIGVVVGLAVDASVPAWINTDEVKEEEATDTPKPTPEKERWNQLGELADNGQWQELFYAIPELASVRWHHWGTTALAVLTAACWMSFLLQAIQIRGPADYRWWGALLGLALGVVSIWPTIFFIFWQERVWGLVESAELAAGIRDNVLGVGLREELSKFICFLPLLPLVVWKRDELAALLLAGAVGLGFAMEENIGYVGASAGTQTIGRLLMPAPFHMAMTGLIGLAAYRACVWPRQCGPVFIAIFGVVAMAHGFYDAFILVEVLAEYSIVTSLIFILLMYQFFRELRALQRTMPNSPVSLTANFLFCISTVAAATFIYLSAAIGSKMAGDVMVLGIVAESVMVYLFLREMPETMVTV
;
A
#
# COMPACT_ATOMS: atom_id res chain seq x y z
N MET A 1 -6.25 -32.03 -25.08
CA MET A 1 -6.08 -31.13 -26.25
C MET A 1 -6.68 -29.74 -26.01
N ALA A 2 -7.95 -29.63 -25.59
CA ALA A 2 -8.61 -28.34 -25.33
C ALA A 2 -7.88 -27.43 -24.32
N GLU A 3 -7.36 -27.98 -23.22
CA GLU A 3 -6.63 -27.20 -22.21
C GLU A 3 -5.34 -26.55 -22.77
N ILE A 4 -4.58 -27.29 -23.59
CA ILE A 4 -3.35 -26.78 -24.22
C ILE A 4 -3.70 -25.64 -25.19
N VAL A 5 -4.76 -25.80 -25.97
CA VAL A 5 -5.23 -24.76 -26.91
C VAL A 5 -5.65 -23.51 -26.17
N TRP A 6 -6.42 -23.63 -25.08
CA TRP A 6 -6.85 -22.50 -24.26
C TRP A 6 -5.68 -21.77 -23.59
N ARG A 7 -4.74 -22.50 -22.96
CA ARG A 7 -3.55 -21.91 -22.33
C ARG A 7 -2.68 -21.17 -23.34
N ASN A 8 -2.50 -21.71 -24.54
CA ASN A 8 -1.77 -21.05 -25.62
C ASN A 8 -2.51 -19.81 -26.12
N TYR A 9 -3.84 -19.88 -26.29
CA TYR A 9 -4.66 -18.75 -26.67
C TYR A 9 -4.52 -17.59 -25.68
N LEU A 10 -4.70 -17.86 -24.38
CA LEU A 10 -4.53 -16.84 -23.33
C LEU A 10 -3.13 -16.22 -23.40
N ARG A 11 -2.10 -17.06 -23.44
CA ARG A 11 -0.70 -16.62 -23.47
C ARG A 11 -0.42 -15.68 -24.65
N THR A 12 -0.93 -16.00 -25.83
CA THR A 12 -0.78 -15.15 -27.03
C THR A 12 -1.59 -13.87 -26.90
N LYS A 13 -2.82 -13.92 -26.39
CA LYS A 13 -3.70 -12.74 -26.25
C LYS A 13 -3.19 -11.77 -25.19
N THR A 14 -2.80 -12.26 -24.02
CA THR A 14 -2.32 -11.44 -22.89
C THR A 14 -0.97 -10.78 -23.15
N ARG A 15 -0.28 -11.16 -24.24
CA ARG A 15 0.96 -10.50 -24.70
C ARG A 15 0.73 -9.56 -25.88
N ASN A 16 -0.49 -9.48 -26.40
CA ASN A 16 -0.82 -8.59 -27.51
C ASN A 16 -1.13 -7.18 -26.95
N PRO A 17 -0.35 -6.14 -27.32
CA PRO A 17 -0.58 -4.78 -26.80
C PRO A 17 -1.99 -4.25 -27.08
N ARG A 18 -2.58 -4.56 -28.24
CA ARG A 18 -3.94 -4.13 -28.57
C ARG A 18 -4.98 -4.76 -27.64
N PHE A 19 -4.78 -6.01 -27.25
CA PHE A 19 -5.67 -6.68 -26.29
C PHE A 19 -5.54 -6.04 -24.90
N LEU A 20 -4.32 -5.80 -24.45
CA LEU A 20 -4.03 -5.20 -23.15
C LEU A 20 -4.65 -3.79 -23.01
N TRP A 21 -4.44 -2.92 -23.99
CA TRP A 21 -5.04 -1.58 -23.96
C TRP A 21 -6.57 -1.62 -24.04
N LYS A 22 -7.16 -2.52 -24.84
CA LYS A 22 -8.62 -2.69 -24.85
C LYS A 22 -9.15 -3.11 -23.49
N MET A 23 -8.48 -4.04 -22.81
CA MET A 23 -8.84 -4.47 -21.46
C MET A 23 -8.81 -3.29 -20.47
N VAL A 24 -7.69 -2.55 -20.41
CA VAL A 24 -7.53 -1.40 -19.52
C VAL A 24 -8.61 -0.34 -19.77
N ILE A 25 -8.78 0.08 -21.04
CA ILE A 25 -9.80 1.09 -21.41
C ILE A 25 -11.21 0.60 -21.04
N SER A 26 -11.51 -0.69 -21.24
CA SER A 26 -12.82 -1.24 -20.91
C SER A 26 -13.09 -1.18 -19.41
N ILE A 27 -12.13 -1.61 -18.58
CA ILE A 27 -12.27 -1.59 -17.12
C ILE A 27 -12.46 -0.16 -16.61
N LEU A 28 -11.63 0.78 -17.06
CA LEU A 28 -11.73 2.19 -16.67
C LEU A 28 -13.04 2.83 -17.14
N THR A 29 -13.48 2.54 -18.37
CA THR A 29 -14.76 3.05 -18.90
C THR A 29 -15.93 2.53 -18.08
N ILE A 30 -15.94 1.24 -17.74
CA ILE A 30 -16.96 0.65 -16.86
C ILE A 30 -16.92 1.34 -15.49
N GLY A 31 -15.73 1.54 -14.92
CA GLY A 31 -15.54 2.28 -13.67
C GLY A 31 -16.17 3.67 -13.69
N VAL A 32 -15.89 4.45 -14.73
CA VAL A 32 -16.45 5.81 -14.90
C VAL A 32 -17.98 5.76 -15.06
N VAL A 33 -18.51 4.89 -15.93
CA VAL A 33 -19.96 4.78 -16.17
C VAL A 33 -20.69 4.39 -14.88
N VAL A 34 -20.17 3.41 -14.14
CA VAL A 34 -20.76 2.99 -12.86
C VAL A 34 -20.64 4.09 -11.82
N GLY A 35 -19.49 4.75 -11.70
CA GLY A 35 -19.31 5.87 -10.77
C GLY A 35 -20.30 7.01 -11.02
N LEU A 36 -20.50 7.40 -12.29
CA LEU A 36 -21.50 8.39 -12.67
C LEU A 36 -22.94 7.94 -12.39
N ALA A 37 -23.25 6.66 -12.64
CA ALA A 37 -24.58 6.11 -12.37
C ALA A 37 -24.87 6.06 -10.86
N VAL A 38 -23.87 5.73 -10.05
CA VAL A 38 -23.97 5.72 -8.58
C VAL A 38 -24.18 7.14 -8.06
N ASP A 39 -23.36 8.11 -8.49
CA ASP A 39 -23.52 9.53 -8.14
C ASP A 39 -24.92 10.06 -8.48
N ALA A 40 -25.45 9.70 -9.65
CA ALA A 40 -26.81 10.07 -10.05
C ALA A 40 -27.93 9.37 -9.26
N SER A 41 -27.63 8.23 -8.63
CA SER A 41 -28.61 7.41 -7.88
C SER A 41 -28.58 7.68 -6.38
N VAL A 42 -27.48 8.23 -5.85
CA VAL A 42 -27.39 8.64 -4.44
C VAL A 42 -28.26 9.90 -4.26
N PRO A 43 -29.32 9.84 -3.42
CA PRO A 43 -30.17 10.99 -3.20
C PRO A 43 -29.36 12.20 -2.73
N ALA A 44 -29.62 13.37 -3.31
CA ALA A 44 -28.87 14.60 -3.03
C ALA A 44 -28.80 14.96 -1.51
N TRP A 45 -29.77 14.52 -0.70
CA TRP A 45 -29.80 14.74 0.75
C TRP A 45 -28.79 13.89 1.55
N ILE A 46 -28.27 12.79 0.99
CA ILE A 46 -27.15 12.04 1.59
C ILE A 46 -25.83 12.81 1.41
N ASN A 47 -25.72 13.63 0.36
CA ASN A 47 -24.48 14.31 -0.03
C ASN A 47 -24.29 15.71 0.60
N THR A 48 -25.27 16.29 1.30
CA THR A 48 -25.19 17.72 1.68
C THR A 48 -25.54 18.09 3.11
N ASP A 49 -26.03 17.17 3.96
CA ASP A 49 -26.61 17.58 5.25
C ASP A 49 -25.92 17.04 6.52
N GLU A 50 -24.97 16.10 6.45
CA GLU A 50 -24.12 15.74 7.61
C GLU A 50 -22.81 16.55 7.70
N VAL A 51 -22.50 17.37 6.68
CA VAL A 51 -21.34 18.30 6.66
C VAL A 51 -21.79 19.77 6.71
N LYS A 52 -23.10 20.02 6.89
CA LYS A 52 -23.49 21.29 7.50
C LYS A 52 -23.02 21.19 8.93
N GLU A 53 -21.96 21.93 9.25
CA GLU A 53 -21.58 22.30 10.61
C GLU A 53 -22.87 22.42 11.42
N GLU A 54 -23.17 21.40 12.23
CA GLU A 54 -24.22 21.51 13.24
C GLU A 54 -23.87 22.78 14.00
N GLU A 55 -24.70 23.81 13.81
CA GLU A 55 -24.65 25.05 14.58
C GLU A 55 -24.71 24.66 16.06
N ALA A 56 -23.51 24.60 16.63
CA ALA A 56 -23.11 24.69 18.02
C ALA A 56 -24.26 24.79 19.04
N THR A 57 -24.62 23.65 19.66
CA THR A 57 -24.88 23.63 21.11
C THR A 57 -24.58 22.30 21.80
N ASP A 58 -24.58 21.15 21.10
CA ASP A 58 -24.24 19.86 21.70
C ASP A 58 -23.00 19.26 21.04
N THR A 59 -21.93 19.06 21.80
CA THR A 59 -20.72 18.38 21.31
C THR A 59 -21.09 16.97 20.85
N PRO A 60 -20.90 16.60 19.57
CA PRO A 60 -21.25 15.28 19.08
C PRO A 60 -20.49 14.21 19.88
N LYS A 61 -21.19 13.13 20.23
CA LYS A 61 -20.57 12.01 20.95
C LYS A 61 -19.39 11.47 20.13
N PRO A 62 -18.24 11.16 20.76
CA PRO A 62 -17.10 10.61 20.04
C PRO A 62 -17.50 9.29 19.35
N THR A 63 -16.94 9.05 18.17
CA THR A 63 -17.09 7.77 17.49
C THR A 63 -16.43 6.65 18.32
N PRO A 64 -16.86 5.39 18.19
CA PRO A 64 -16.22 4.27 18.89
C PRO A 64 -14.71 4.20 18.64
N GLU A 65 -14.26 4.52 17.42
CA GLU A 65 -12.83 4.58 17.10
C GLU A 65 -12.11 5.65 17.92
N LYS A 66 -12.66 6.88 17.97
CA LYS A 66 -12.07 8.00 18.72
C LYS A 66 -12.05 7.72 20.22
N GLU A 67 -13.10 7.10 20.75
CA GLU A 67 -13.16 6.67 22.15
C GLU A 67 -12.05 5.65 22.47
N ARG A 68 -11.87 4.64 21.61
CA ARG A 68 -10.77 3.67 21.76
C ARG A 68 -9.40 4.31 21.64
N TRP A 69 -9.21 5.23 20.70
CA TRP A 69 -7.96 5.98 20.56
C TRP A 69 -7.63 6.78 21.83
N ASN A 70 -8.63 7.46 22.40
CA ASN A 70 -8.47 8.20 23.65
C ASN A 70 -8.10 7.27 24.82
N GLN A 71 -8.74 6.10 24.94
CA GLN A 71 -8.39 5.09 25.95
C GLN A 71 -6.92 4.65 25.84
N LEU A 72 -6.42 4.41 24.61
CA LEU A 72 -5.00 4.10 24.40
C LEU A 72 -4.09 5.27 24.82
N GLY A 73 -4.49 6.51 24.54
CA GLY A 73 -3.80 7.71 25.01
C GLY A 73 -3.70 7.79 26.54
N GLU A 74 -4.81 7.53 27.24
CA GLU A 74 -4.84 7.51 28.71
C GLU A 74 -3.91 6.43 29.29
N LEU A 75 -3.89 5.23 28.69
CA LEU A 75 -2.95 4.17 29.09
C LEU A 75 -1.48 4.61 28.87
N ALA A 76 -1.20 5.29 27.76
CA ALA A 76 0.14 5.81 27.46
C ALA A 76 0.57 6.88 28.47
N ASP A 77 -0.32 7.82 28.81
CA ASP A 77 -0.07 8.93 29.72
C ASP A 77 0.17 8.43 31.16
N ASN A 78 -0.48 7.32 31.53
CA ASN A 78 -0.27 6.62 32.80
C ASN A 78 0.95 5.67 32.80
N GLY A 79 1.68 5.55 31.69
CA GLY A 79 2.83 4.64 31.56
C GLY A 79 2.47 3.15 31.55
N GLN A 80 1.21 2.81 31.27
CA GLN A 80 0.67 1.45 31.25
C GLN A 80 0.92 0.78 29.89
N TRP A 81 2.21 0.63 29.53
CA TRP A 81 2.64 0.20 28.21
C TRP A 81 2.18 -1.21 27.84
N GLN A 82 2.10 -2.11 28.83
CA GLN A 82 1.68 -3.49 28.60
C GLN A 82 0.18 -3.55 28.26
N GLU A 83 -0.64 -2.87 29.05
CA GLU A 83 -2.08 -2.73 28.85
C GLU A 83 -2.39 -2.04 27.53
N LEU A 84 -1.66 -0.96 27.22
CA LEU A 84 -1.73 -0.27 25.94
C LEU A 84 -1.48 -1.24 24.80
N PHE A 85 -0.40 -2.04 24.87
CA PHE A 85 -0.08 -3.01 23.85
C PHE A 85 -1.25 -3.98 23.65
N TYR A 86 -1.79 -4.58 24.71
CA TYR A 86 -2.90 -5.54 24.56
C TYR A 86 -4.24 -4.93 24.14
N ALA A 87 -4.44 -3.62 24.29
CA ALA A 87 -5.67 -2.93 23.89
C ALA A 87 -5.72 -2.56 22.39
N ILE A 88 -4.57 -2.45 21.70
CA ILE A 88 -4.50 -2.05 20.28
C ILE A 88 -5.34 -2.93 19.34
N PRO A 89 -5.40 -4.27 19.47
CA PRO A 89 -6.22 -5.10 18.57
C PRO A 89 -7.72 -4.76 18.59
N GLU A 90 -8.24 -4.20 19.69
CA GLU A 90 -9.64 -3.77 19.77
C GLU A 90 -9.91 -2.57 18.84
N LEU A 91 -8.95 -1.65 18.70
CA LEU A 91 -9.04 -0.52 17.78
C LEU A 91 -9.10 -1.01 16.33
N ALA A 92 -8.25 -1.97 15.95
CA ALA A 92 -8.29 -2.56 14.62
C ALA A 92 -9.67 -3.19 14.35
N SER A 93 -10.22 -3.97 15.29
CA SER A 93 -11.55 -4.58 15.15
C SER A 93 -12.65 -3.55 14.85
N VAL A 94 -12.64 -2.38 15.52
CA VAL A 94 -13.62 -1.31 15.25
C VAL A 94 -13.52 -0.82 13.80
N ARG A 95 -12.30 -0.60 13.29
CA ARG A 95 -12.07 -0.09 11.93
C ARG A 95 -12.61 -1.01 10.83
N TRP A 96 -12.54 -2.32 11.03
CA TRP A 96 -12.99 -3.31 10.05
C TRP A 96 -14.50 -3.27 9.77
N HIS A 97 -15.30 -2.64 10.65
CA HIS A 97 -16.75 -2.50 10.48
C HIS A 97 -17.13 -1.47 9.41
N HIS A 98 -16.18 -0.68 8.89
CA HIS A 98 -16.39 0.24 7.77
C HIS A 98 -16.39 -0.50 6.42
N TRP A 99 -17.48 -1.22 6.13
CA TRP A 99 -17.56 -2.16 4.99
C TRP A 99 -17.08 -1.63 3.63
N GLY A 100 -17.38 -0.38 3.28
CA GLY A 100 -16.94 0.20 2.01
C GLY A 100 -15.41 0.35 1.92
N THR A 101 -14.79 0.83 2.98
CA THR A 101 -13.34 1.04 3.06
C THR A 101 -12.61 -0.29 3.15
N THR A 102 -13.12 -1.20 3.97
CA THR A 102 -12.64 -2.58 4.10
C THR A 102 -12.70 -3.30 2.76
N ALA A 103 -13.81 -3.22 2.03
CA ALA A 103 -13.94 -3.87 0.73
C ALA A 103 -12.92 -3.33 -0.30
N LEU A 104 -12.71 -2.01 -0.34
CA LEU A 104 -11.75 -1.39 -1.23
C LEU A 104 -10.31 -1.75 -0.86
N ALA A 105 -9.95 -1.70 0.42
CA ALA A 105 -8.62 -2.07 0.89
C ALA A 105 -8.30 -3.55 0.61
N VAL A 106 -9.25 -4.46 0.87
CA VAL A 106 -9.12 -5.89 0.58
C VAL A 106 -9.01 -6.14 -0.93
N LEU A 107 -9.78 -5.43 -1.77
CA LEU A 107 -9.67 -5.53 -3.22
C LEU A 107 -8.29 -5.10 -3.71
N THR A 108 -7.78 -3.96 -3.21
CA THR A 108 -6.45 -3.46 -3.54
C THR A 108 -5.37 -4.46 -3.13
N ALA A 109 -5.44 -4.98 -1.91
CA ALA A 109 -4.53 -6.01 -1.43
C ALA A 109 -4.61 -7.29 -2.28
N ALA A 110 -5.81 -7.75 -2.63
CA ALA A 110 -5.99 -8.93 -3.48
C ALA A 110 -5.40 -8.75 -4.88
N CYS A 111 -5.56 -7.57 -5.48
CA CYS A 111 -4.99 -7.23 -6.78
C CYS A 111 -3.45 -7.27 -6.74
N TRP A 112 -2.83 -6.56 -5.81
CA TRP A 112 -1.37 -6.58 -5.66
C TRP A 112 -0.82 -7.95 -5.23
N MET A 113 -1.58 -8.70 -4.44
CA MET A 113 -1.24 -10.06 -4.06
C MET A 113 -1.26 -11.01 -5.26
N SER A 114 -2.25 -10.89 -6.16
CA SER A 114 -2.27 -11.62 -7.43
C SER A 114 -1.00 -11.35 -8.24
N PHE A 115 -0.57 -10.08 -8.31
CA PHE A 115 0.69 -9.70 -8.95
C PHE A 115 1.90 -10.35 -8.28
N LEU A 116 2.03 -10.27 -6.95
CA LEU A 116 3.13 -10.86 -6.18
C LEU A 116 3.22 -12.39 -6.37
N LEU A 117 2.08 -13.09 -6.26
CA LEU A 117 2.00 -14.54 -6.40
C LEU A 117 2.40 -15.01 -7.80
N GLN A 118 2.09 -14.24 -8.84
CA GLN A 118 2.57 -14.52 -10.19
C GLN A 118 4.06 -14.18 -10.33
N ALA A 119 4.51 -13.06 -9.77
CA ALA A 119 5.87 -12.58 -9.86
C ALA A 119 6.89 -13.47 -9.13
N ILE A 120 6.49 -14.12 -8.03
CA ILE A 120 7.34 -15.02 -7.23
C ILE A 120 7.51 -16.41 -7.86
N GLN A 121 6.80 -16.69 -8.97
CA GLN A 121 6.93 -17.90 -9.78
C GLN A 121 6.63 -19.18 -9.00
N ILE A 122 5.40 -19.26 -8.46
CA ILE A 122 4.91 -20.40 -7.68
C ILE A 122 4.80 -21.64 -8.58
N ARG A 123 5.40 -22.74 -8.14
CA ARG A 123 5.44 -24.00 -8.93
C ARG A 123 4.26 -24.92 -8.66
N GLY A 124 3.55 -24.71 -7.56
CA GLY A 124 2.38 -25.48 -7.15
C GLY A 124 1.92 -25.11 -5.73
N PRO A 125 0.82 -25.69 -5.24
CA PRO A 125 0.22 -25.34 -3.96
C PRO A 125 1.09 -25.70 -2.73
N ALA A 126 2.01 -26.67 -2.88
CA ALA A 126 2.96 -27.05 -1.83
C ALA A 126 4.24 -26.19 -1.83
N ASP A 127 4.39 -25.25 -2.77
CA ASP A 127 5.52 -24.35 -2.83
C ASP A 127 5.46 -23.37 -1.64
N TYR A 128 6.57 -23.24 -0.92
CA TYR A 128 6.62 -22.40 0.28
C TYR A 128 6.37 -20.91 -0.01
N ARG A 129 6.61 -20.50 -1.27
CA ARG A 129 6.31 -19.16 -1.76
C ARG A 129 4.82 -18.83 -1.68
N TRP A 130 3.93 -19.81 -1.86
CA TRP A 130 2.49 -19.61 -1.79
C TRP A 130 2.03 -19.27 -0.38
N TRP A 131 2.24 -20.18 0.57
CA TRP A 131 1.83 -19.95 1.96
C TRP A 131 2.69 -18.88 2.64
N GLY A 132 3.96 -18.74 2.24
CA GLY A 132 4.85 -17.69 2.74
C GLY A 132 4.35 -16.30 2.36
N ALA A 133 3.76 -16.13 1.17
CA ALA A 133 3.18 -14.85 0.77
C ALA A 133 1.91 -14.55 1.58
N LEU A 134 1.04 -15.54 1.78
CA LEU A 134 -0.16 -15.39 2.60
C LEU A 134 0.19 -15.06 4.06
N LEU A 135 1.20 -15.74 4.61
CA LEU A 135 1.72 -15.46 5.94
C LEU A 135 2.37 -14.06 5.98
N GLY A 136 3.08 -13.65 4.93
CA GLY A 136 3.61 -12.30 4.79
C GLY A 136 2.51 -11.24 4.87
N LEU A 137 1.42 -11.40 4.11
CA LEU A 137 0.26 -10.51 4.17
C LEU A 137 -0.33 -10.43 5.58
N ALA A 138 -0.53 -11.57 6.25
CA ALA A 138 -1.05 -11.60 7.62
C ALA A 138 -0.10 -10.92 8.62
N LEU A 139 1.21 -11.14 8.51
CA LEU A 139 2.24 -10.48 9.32
C LEU A 139 2.28 -8.97 9.06
N GLY A 140 1.98 -8.54 7.83
CA GLY A 140 1.78 -7.14 7.48
C GLY A 140 0.64 -6.49 8.26
N VAL A 141 -0.53 -7.13 8.29
CA VAL A 141 -1.68 -6.65 9.10
C VAL A 141 -1.28 -6.57 10.58
N VAL A 142 -0.62 -7.61 11.09
CA VAL A 142 -0.13 -7.63 12.48
C VAL A 142 0.89 -6.52 12.74
N SER A 143 1.66 -6.06 11.75
CA SER A 143 2.67 -5.01 11.94
C SER A 143 2.11 -3.62 12.27
N ILE A 144 0.80 -3.39 12.08
CA ILE A 144 0.12 -2.18 12.59
C ILE A 144 0.11 -2.16 14.12
N TRP A 145 0.12 -3.33 14.76
CA TRP A 145 0.13 -3.43 16.21
C TRP A 145 1.38 -2.78 16.86
N PRO A 146 2.63 -3.21 16.54
CA PRO A 146 3.82 -2.52 17.02
C PRO A 146 3.92 -1.08 16.50
N THR A 147 3.37 -0.78 15.32
CA THR A 147 3.32 0.58 14.79
C THR A 147 2.55 1.52 15.71
N ILE A 148 1.30 1.17 16.07
CA ILE A 148 0.48 1.98 16.98
C ILE A 148 1.12 2.08 18.36
N PHE A 149 1.72 0.99 18.85
CA PHE A 149 2.49 1.05 20.10
C PHE A 149 3.62 2.09 20.03
N PHE A 150 4.38 2.10 18.92
CA PHE A 150 5.45 3.06 18.72
C PHE A 150 4.95 4.49 18.52
N ILE A 151 3.74 4.72 17.98
CA ILE A 151 3.12 6.05 17.94
C ILE A 151 3.07 6.64 19.36
N PHE A 152 2.38 5.97 20.27
CA PHE A 152 2.23 6.45 21.65
C PHE A 152 3.58 6.55 22.37
N TRP A 153 4.44 5.55 22.20
CA TRP A 153 5.75 5.56 22.85
C TRP A 153 6.64 6.72 22.37
N GLN A 154 6.72 6.97 21.05
CA GLN A 154 7.54 8.04 20.49
C GLN A 154 6.98 9.44 20.85
N GLU A 155 5.67 9.61 20.85
CA GLU A 155 5.06 10.87 21.25
C GLU A 155 5.39 11.22 22.70
N ARG A 156 5.27 10.26 23.63
CA ARG A 156 5.49 10.51 25.07
C ARG A 156 6.96 10.52 25.47
N VAL A 157 7.77 9.61 24.92
CA VAL A 157 9.16 9.43 25.34
C VAL A 157 10.12 10.29 24.53
N TRP A 158 9.86 10.49 23.24
CA TRP A 158 10.73 11.26 22.34
C TRP A 158 10.17 12.65 22.00
N GLY A 159 8.91 12.94 22.33
CA GLY A 159 8.27 14.20 21.96
C GLY A 159 8.12 14.36 20.44
N LEU A 160 8.02 13.24 19.71
CA LEU A 160 7.69 13.24 18.29
C LEU A 160 6.18 13.37 18.15
N VAL A 161 5.71 14.62 18.18
CA VAL A 161 4.30 14.97 18.02
C VAL A 161 4.12 15.63 16.66
N GLU A 162 2.99 15.37 16.03
CA GLU A 162 2.58 16.01 14.79
C GLU A 162 2.70 17.54 14.91
N SER A 163 3.27 18.17 13.89
CA SER A 163 3.51 19.61 13.88
C SER A 163 3.45 20.17 12.46
N ALA A 164 2.79 21.32 12.33
CA ALA A 164 2.80 22.11 11.11
C ALA A 164 4.15 22.84 10.87
N GLU A 165 4.98 23.00 11.92
CA GLU A 165 6.29 23.62 11.78
C GLU A 165 7.23 22.73 10.97
N LEU A 166 7.92 23.32 9.98
CA LEU A 166 8.72 22.56 9.02
C LEU A 166 9.71 21.56 9.67
N ALA A 167 10.51 22.02 10.63
CA ALA A 167 11.55 21.18 11.24
C ALA A 167 10.94 20.08 12.13
N ALA A 168 9.92 20.42 12.92
CA ALA A 168 9.24 19.47 13.80
C ALA A 168 8.42 18.46 13.00
N GLY A 169 7.71 18.91 11.96
CA GLY A 169 6.94 18.08 11.03
C GLY A 169 7.81 17.12 10.24
N ILE A 170 8.95 17.57 9.68
CA ILE A 170 9.91 16.65 9.02
C ILE A 170 10.45 15.63 10.02
N ARG A 171 10.81 16.07 11.23
CA ARG A 171 11.34 15.18 12.28
C ARG A 171 10.31 14.11 12.65
N ASP A 172 9.06 14.49 12.84
CA ASP A 172 7.97 13.57 13.15
C ASP A 172 7.69 12.60 11.99
N ASN A 173 7.59 13.08 10.76
CA ASN A 173 7.35 12.20 9.62
C ASN A 173 8.52 11.25 9.33
N VAL A 174 9.78 11.68 9.47
CA VAL A 174 10.95 10.82 9.19
C VAL A 174 11.28 9.87 10.33
N LEU A 175 11.41 10.38 11.56
CA LEU A 175 11.81 9.57 12.72
C LEU A 175 10.62 8.92 13.42
N GLY A 176 9.44 9.52 13.32
CA GLY A 176 8.18 8.94 13.76
C GLY A 176 7.67 8.00 12.67
N VAL A 177 6.93 8.51 11.69
CA VAL A 177 6.19 7.72 10.67
C VAL A 177 7.10 6.76 9.90
N GLY A 178 8.03 7.27 9.09
CA GLY A 178 8.82 6.43 8.18
C GLY A 178 9.66 5.38 8.91
N LEU A 179 10.34 5.75 9.99
CA LEU A 179 11.16 4.81 10.77
C LEU A 179 10.31 3.79 11.54
N ARG A 180 9.26 4.21 12.26
CA ARG A 180 8.48 3.29 13.10
C ARG A 180 7.76 2.23 12.28
N GLU A 181 7.26 2.61 11.12
CA GLU A 181 6.48 1.72 10.28
C GLU A 181 7.35 0.72 9.54
N GLU A 182 8.44 1.19 8.91
CA GLU A 182 9.37 0.28 8.23
C GLU A 182 10.07 -0.66 9.22
N LEU A 183 10.36 -0.20 10.44
CA LEU A 183 10.85 -1.07 11.51
C LEU A 183 9.82 -2.13 11.91
N SER A 184 8.57 -1.73 12.10
CA SER A 184 7.48 -2.64 12.50
C SER A 184 7.23 -3.73 11.45
N LYS A 185 7.15 -3.33 10.17
CA LYS A 185 7.05 -4.26 9.03
C LYS A 185 8.26 -5.20 8.99
N PHE A 186 9.47 -4.66 9.17
CA PHE A 186 10.68 -5.48 9.18
C PHE A 186 10.71 -6.50 10.33
N ILE A 187 10.34 -6.11 11.55
CA ILE A 187 10.20 -7.02 12.70
C ILE A 187 9.23 -8.15 12.36
N CYS A 188 8.09 -7.83 11.77
CA CYS A 188 7.09 -8.81 11.33
C CYS A 188 7.56 -9.67 10.14
N PHE A 189 8.55 -9.25 9.36
CA PHE A 189 9.18 -10.07 8.33
C PHE A 189 10.24 -11.04 8.88
N LEU A 190 10.83 -10.78 10.05
CA LEU A 190 11.89 -11.62 10.64
C LEU A 190 11.53 -13.12 10.75
N PRO A 191 10.29 -13.54 11.06
CA PRO A 191 9.92 -14.96 11.06
C PRO A 191 10.09 -15.66 9.70
N LEU A 192 9.94 -14.93 8.59
CA LEU A 192 10.10 -15.47 7.22
C LEU A 192 11.55 -15.43 6.74
N LEU A 193 12.40 -14.58 7.33
CA LEU A 193 13.78 -14.37 6.90
C LEU A 193 14.65 -15.65 6.98
N PRO A 194 14.65 -16.44 8.08
CA PRO A 194 15.39 -17.70 8.14
C PRO A 194 15.00 -18.69 7.03
N LEU A 195 13.71 -18.74 6.68
CA LEU A 195 13.21 -19.62 5.63
C LEU A 195 13.78 -19.25 4.26
N VAL A 196 13.70 -17.97 3.86
CA VAL A 196 14.23 -17.53 2.56
C VAL A 196 15.75 -17.62 2.50
N VAL A 197 16.46 -17.34 3.59
CA VAL A 197 17.92 -17.51 3.71
C VAL A 197 18.32 -18.98 3.56
N TRP A 198 17.60 -19.89 4.22
CA TRP A 198 17.86 -21.32 4.10
C TRP A 198 17.60 -21.84 2.68
N LYS A 199 16.54 -21.36 2.02
CA LYS A 199 16.21 -21.72 0.63
C LYS A 199 17.09 -21.02 -0.41
N ARG A 200 17.89 -20.04 -0.02
CA ARG A 200 18.76 -19.22 -0.89
C ARG A 200 17.99 -18.55 -2.03
N ASP A 201 16.85 -17.96 -1.69
CA ASP A 201 15.89 -17.44 -2.66
C ASP A 201 15.70 -15.93 -2.52
N GLU A 202 16.51 -15.17 -3.26
CA GLU A 202 16.45 -13.70 -3.30
C GLU A 202 15.10 -13.17 -3.79
N LEU A 203 14.51 -13.84 -4.80
CA LEU A 203 13.22 -13.43 -5.35
C LEU A 203 12.12 -13.59 -4.29
N ALA A 204 12.15 -14.69 -3.54
CA ALA A 204 11.23 -14.88 -2.41
C ALA A 204 11.49 -13.86 -1.30
N ALA A 205 12.74 -13.53 -0.96
CA ALA A 205 13.02 -12.51 0.04
C ALA A 205 12.40 -11.14 -0.32
N LEU A 206 12.56 -10.70 -1.58
CA LEU A 206 11.96 -9.47 -2.10
C LEU A 206 10.42 -9.49 -2.01
N LEU A 207 9.79 -10.57 -2.50
CA LEU A 207 8.34 -10.59 -2.69
C LEU A 207 7.56 -11.01 -1.43
N LEU A 208 8.14 -11.84 -0.55
CA LEU A 208 7.54 -12.18 0.73
C LEU A 208 7.60 -10.99 1.71
N ALA A 209 8.70 -10.24 1.72
CA ALA A 209 8.75 -8.98 2.46
C ALA A 209 7.80 -7.93 1.84
N GLY A 210 7.69 -7.88 0.51
CA GLY A 210 6.69 -7.06 -0.16
C GLY A 210 5.26 -7.41 0.24
N ALA A 211 4.95 -8.70 0.46
CA ALA A 211 3.64 -9.12 0.98
C ALA A 211 3.38 -8.60 2.41
N VAL A 212 4.41 -8.50 3.26
CA VAL A 212 4.30 -7.83 4.59
C VAL A 212 3.96 -6.35 4.43
N GLY A 213 4.68 -5.64 3.55
CA GLY A 213 4.36 -4.23 3.25
C GLY A 213 2.93 -4.05 2.72
N LEU A 214 2.46 -4.98 1.89
CA LEU A 214 1.09 -4.98 1.36
C LEU A 214 0.03 -5.21 2.44
N GLY A 215 0.30 -6.11 3.40
CA GLY A 215 -0.61 -6.38 4.51
C GLY A 215 -0.74 -5.18 5.45
N PHE A 216 0.38 -4.48 5.71
CA PHE A 216 0.35 -3.22 6.45
C PHE A 216 -0.51 -2.18 5.74
N ALA A 217 -0.27 -1.97 4.44
CA ALA A 217 -1.01 -1.00 3.65
C ALA A 217 -2.51 -1.31 3.57
N MET A 218 -2.89 -2.59 3.61
CA MET A 218 -4.30 -2.99 3.68
C MET A 218 -4.96 -2.46 4.94
N GLU A 219 -4.36 -2.73 6.11
CA GLU A 219 -4.91 -2.30 7.40
C GLU A 219 -4.89 -0.78 7.56
N GLU A 220 -3.84 -0.13 7.10
CA GLU A 220 -3.72 1.33 7.12
C GLU A 220 -4.79 1.99 6.23
N ASN A 221 -5.01 1.48 5.02
CA ASN A 221 -6.06 1.98 4.12
C ASN A 221 -7.47 1.83 4.72
N ILE A 222 -7.72 0.82 5.56
CA ILE A 222 -8.99 0.70 6.29
C ILE A 222 -9.15 1.87 7.26
N GLY A 223 -8.07 2.26 7.96
CA GLY A 223 -8.07 3.37 8.91
C GLY A 223 -8.24 4.76 8.27
N TYR A 224 -7.51 5.06 7.19
CA TYR A 224 -7.52 6.40 6.59
C TYR A 224 -8.89 6.86 6.05
N VAL A 225 -9.65 5.91 5.52
CA VAL A 225 -10.94 6.20 4.89
C VAL A 225 -12.06 6.30 5.94
N GLY A 226 -11.88 5.73 7.14
CA GLY A 226 -12.81 5.87 8.26
C GLY A 226 -12.64 7.20 9.03
N ALA A 227 -11.40 7.67 9.18
CA ALA A 227 -11.09 8.83 10.02
C ALA A 227 -11.23 10.20 9.32
N SER A 228 -11.16 10.25 8.00
CA SER A 228 -11.29 11.49 7.23
C SER A 228 -12.61 11.49 6.46
N ALA A 229 -13.45 12.50 6.63
CA ALA A 229 -14.60 12.79 5.75
C ALA A 229 -14.20 13.18 4.30
N GLY A 230 -13.02 12.74 3.85
CA GLY A 230 -12.90 12.19 2.51
C GLY A 230 -12.47 13.10 1.37
N THR A 231 -11.41 13.90 1.51
CA THR A 231 -10.81 14.58 0.34
C THR A 231 -9.29 14.50 0.25
N GLN A 232 -8.55 14.68 1.34
CA GLN A 232 -7.07 14.76 1.26
C GLN A 232 -6.38 13.39 1.19
N THR A 233 -6.94 12.34 1.81
CA THR A 233 -6.29 11.02 1.90
C THR A 233 -6.88 9.99 0.94
N ILE A 234 -8.19 10.07 0.62
CA ILE A 234 -8.87 9.03 -0.17
C ILE A 234 -8.44 9.05 -1.65
N GLY A 235 -8.12 10.20 -2.23
CA GLY A 235 -7.58 10.27 -3.60
C GLY A 235 -6.25 9.58 -3.80
N ARG A 236 -5.56 9.29 -2.70
CA ARG A 236 -4.23 8.72 -2.72
C ARG A 236 -4.23 7.22 -2.59
N LEU A 237 -5.36 6.53 -2.33
CA LEU A 237 -5.47 5.07 -2.11
C LEU A 237 -4.81 4.19 -3.19
N LEU A 238 -4.60 4.75 -4.37
CA LEU A 238 -3.91 4.15 -5.51
C LEU A 238 -2.42 3.85 -5.25
N MET A 239 -1.74 4.74 -4.53
CA MET A 239 -0.29 4.70 -4.34
C MET A 239 0.24 3.96 -3.09
N PRO A 240 -0.39 3.92 -1.90
CA PRO A 240 0.28 3.52 -0.67
C PRO A 240 0.52 2.01 -0.68
N ALA A 241 -0.45 1.23 -1.18
CA ALA A 241 -0.31 -0.23 -1.29
C ALA A 241 0.92 -0.67 -2.10
N PRO A 242 1.13 -0.23 -3.37
CA PRO A 242 2.36 -0.55 -4.08
C PRO A 242 3.60 0.08 -3.45
N PHE A 243 3.48 1.25 -2.84
CA PHE A 243 4.60 1.94 -2.19
C PHE A 243 5.16 1.16 -1.00
N HIS A 244 4.32 0.78 -0.02
CA HIS A 244 4.74 -0.04 1.11
C HIS A 244 5.23 -1.42 0.67
N MET A 245 4.56 -2.05 -0.29
CA MET A 245 5.02 -3.31 -0.88
C MET A 245 6.46 -3.17 -1.43
N ALA A 246 6.74 -2.09 -2.17
CA ALA A 246 8.05 -1.85 -2.74
C ALA A 246 9.11 -1.58 -1.66
N MET A 247 8.82 -0.68 -0.72
CA MET A 247 9.74 -0.30 0.37
C MET A 247 10.12 -1.50 1.24
N THR A 248 9.12 -2.22 1.76
CA THR A 248 9.37 -3.38 2.61
C THR A 248 10.03 -4.52 1.82
N GLY A 249 9.69 -4.69 0.54
CA GLY A 249 10.36 -5.63 -0.35
C GLY A 249 11.86 -5.34 -0.49
N LEU A 250 12.23 -4.08 -0.74
CA LEU A 250 13.62 -3.65 -0.88
C LEU A 250 14.41 -3.85 0.43
N ILE A 251 13.80 -3.53 1.57
CA ILE A 251 14.37 -3.79 2.90
C ILE A 251 14.59 -5.30 3.11
N GLY A 252 13.58 -6.12 2.81
CA GLY A 252 13.67 -7.58 2.98
C GLY A 252 14.73 -8.24 2.11
N LEU A 253 14.87 -7.79 0.85
CA LEU A 253 15.95 -8.23 -0.03
C LEU A 253 17.33 -7.85 0.51
N ALA A 254 17.48 -6.61 0.99
CA ALA A 254 18.73 -6.15 1.58
C ALA A 254 19.10 -6.94 2.86
N ALA A 255 18.11 -7.20 3.72
CA ALA A 255 18.28 -8.01 4.92
C ALA A 255 18.68 -9.46 4.60
N TYR A 256 18.02 -10.08 3.62
CA TYR A 256 18.43 -11.41 3.13
C TYR A 256 19.89 -11.41 2.67
N ARG A 257 20.29 -10.44 1.84
CA ARG A 257 21.67 -10.34 1.34
C ARG A 257 22.66 -10.13 2.48
N ALA A 258 22.31 -9.35 3.50
CA ALA A 258 23.11 -9.17 4.72
C ALA A 258 23.24 -10.47 5.54
N CYS A 259 22.20 -11.30 5.63
CA CYS A 259 22.32 -12.61 6.30
C CYS A 259 23.23 -13.58 5.52
N VAL A 260 23.19 -13.53 4.19
CA VAL A 260 23.99 -14.42 3.34
C VAL A 260 25.44 -13.95 3.23
N TRP A 261 25.68 -12.65 3.15
CA TRP A 261 26.99 -12.00 2.96
C TRP A 261 27.19 -10.85 3.95
N PRO A 262 27.33 -11.12 5.26
CA PRO A 262 27.26 -10.08 6.30
C PRO A 262 28.34 -9.02 6.21
N ARG A 263 29.55 -9.38 5.77
CA ARG A 263 30.66 -8.41 5.65
C ARG A 263 30.44 -7.42 4.51
N GLN A 264 29.89 -7.87 3.38
CA GLN A 264 29.68 -7.05 2.19
C GLN A 264 28.34 -6.33 2.23
N CYS A 265 27.28 -7.01 2.68
CA CYS A 265 25.91 -6.54 2.58
C CYS A 265 25.33 -6.04 3.90
N GLY A 266 25.98 -6.27 5.05
CA GLY A 266 25.55 -5.74 6.35
C GLY A 266 25.43 -4.21 6.36
N PRO A 267 26.49 -3.47 6.02
CA PRO A 267 26.42 -2.00 5.91
C PRO A 267 25.42 -1.53 4.83
N VAL A 268 25.30 -2.28 3.73
CA VAL A 268 24.36 -1.98 2.65
C VAL A 268 22.91 -2.11 3.13
N PHE A 269 22.60 -3.10 3.97
CA PHE A 269 21.28 -3.25 4.58
C PHE A 269 20.93 -2.05 5.46
N ILE A 270 21.83 -1.62 6.35
CA ILE A 270 21.60 -0.45 7.21
C ILE A 270 21.37 0.81 6.35
N ALA A 271 22.16 0.99 5.29
CA ALA A 271 21.99 2.12 4.38
C ALA A 271 20.64 2.06 3.64
N ILE A 272 20.23 0.90 3.10
CA ILE A 272 18.94 0.74 2.42
C ILE A 272 17.79 0.97 3.38
N PHE A 273 17.84 0.39 4.58
CA PHE A 273 16.81 0.58 5.61
C PHE A 273 16.65 2.07 5.96
N GLY A 274 17.77 2.76 6.24
CA GLY A 274 17.76 4.19 6.56
C GLY A 274 17.21 5.04 5.41
N VAL A 275 17.67 4.81 4.17
CA VAL A 275 17.21 5.56 2.99
C VAL A 275 15.72 5.32 2.73
N VAL A 276 15.24 4.09 2.84
CA VAL A 276 13.81 3.76 2.63
C VAL A 276 12.95 4.37 3.72
N ALA A 277 13.34 4.27 5.00
CA ALA A 277 12.62 4.92 6.10
C ALA A 277 12.56 6.45 5.94
N MET A 278 13.67 7.08 5.51
CA MET A 278 13.69 8.51 5.19
C MET A 278 12.82 8.86 4.00
N ALA A 279 12.86 8.07 2.92
CA ALA A 279 12.04 8.29 1.74
C ALA A 279 10.55 8.19 2.08
N HIS A 280 10.17 7.21 2.92
CA HIS A 280 8.82 7.09 3.44
C HIS A 280 8.41 8.34 4.23
N GLY A 281 9.19 8.73 5.23
CA GLY A 281 8.85 9.92 6.01
C GLY A 281 8.83 11.21 5.18
N PHE A 282 9.69 11.35 4.18
CA PHE A 282 9.57 12.50 3.26
C PHE A 282 8.32 12.41 2.38
N TYR A 283 7.95 11.23 1.91
CA TYR A 283 6.71 11.04 1.15
C TYR A 283 5.50 11.59 1.94
N ASP A 284 5.43 11.31 3.25
CA ASP A 284 4.36 11.82 4.13
C ASP A 284 4.55 13.29 4.51
N ALA A 285 5.78 13.75 4.75
CA ALA A 285 6.05 15.14 5.08
C ALA A 285 5.60 16.10 3.96
N PHE A 286 5.83 15.74 2.69
CA PHE A 286 5.36 16.52 1.54
C PHE A 286 3.84 16.48 1.34
N ILE A 287 3.15 15.60 2.08
CA ILE A 287 1.70 15.51 2.13
C ILE A 287 1.13 16.32 3.31
N LEU A 288 1.68 16.13 4.51
CA LEU A 288 1.08 16.57 5.77
C LEU A 288 1.60 17.93 6.27
N VAL A 289 2.84 18.30 5.94
CA VAL A 289 3.43 19.56 6.41
C VAL A 289 3.02 20.69 5.49
N GLU A 290 2.28 21.66 6.02
CA GLU A 290 1.67 22.78 5.25
C GLU A 290 2.68 23.48 4.31
N VAL A 291 3.87 23.81 4.83
CA VAL A 291 4.94 24.48 4.06
C VAL A 291 5.47 23.62 2.90
N LEU A 292 5.35 22.30 3.00
CA LEU A 292 5.81 21.36 1.98
C LEU A 292 4.69 20.94 1.01
N ALA A 293 3.42 21.18 1.34
CA ALA A 293 2.28 20.74 0.54
C ALA A 293 2.27 21.33 -0.88
N GLU A 294 2.79 22.56 -1.06
CA GLU A 294 2.99 23.19 -2.37
C GLU A 294 3.97 22.41 -3.27
N TYR A 295 4.83 21.58 -2.68
CA TYR A 295 5.81 20.73 -3.35
C TYR A 295 5.37 19.26 -3.40
N SER A 296 4.07 18.96 -3.29
CA SER A 296 3.52 17.61 -3.32
C SER A 296 3.89 16.76 -4.56
N ILE A 297 4.38 17.37 -5.63
CA ILE A 297 5.01 16.64 -6.76
C ILE A 297 6.20 15.77 -6.30
N VAL A 298 6.90 16.17 -5.25
CA VAL A 298 8.04 15.43 -4.68
C VAL A 298 7.57 14.08 -4.11
N THR A 299 6.39 14.00 -3.51
CA THR A 299 5.75 12.74 -3.10
C THR A 299 5.66 11.77 -4.28
N SER A 300 5.16 12.23 -5.43
CA SER A 300 5.09 11.40 -6.64
C SER A 300 6.47 10.98 -7.16
N LEU A 301 7.47 11.87 -7.08
CA LEU A 301 8.85 11.54 -7.48
C LEU A 301 9.46 10.46 -6.59
N ILE A 302 9.30 10.57 -5.26
CA ILE A 302 9.76 9.55 -4.30
C ILE A 302 9.10 8.20 -4.60
N PHE A 303 7.78 8.20 -4.78
CA PHE A 303 7.02 7.02 -5.18
C PHE A 303 7.57 6.38 -6.46
N ILE A 304 7.70 7.17 -7.53
CA ILE A 304 8.20 6.72 -8.84
C ILE A 304 9.61 6.12 -8.73
N LEU A 305 10.52 6.76 -7.98
CA LEU A 305 11.90 6.29 -7.81
C LEU A 305 11.98 4.97 -7.04
N LEU A 306 11.19 4.82 -5.98
CA LEU A 306 11.14 3.57 -5.22
C LEU A 306 10.48 2.43 -6.02
N MET A 307 9.40 2.72 -6.76
CA MET A 307 8.79 1.74 -7.66
C MET A 307 9.75 1.32 -8.78
N TYR A 308 10.48 2.27 -9.38
CA TYR A 308 11.52 1.97 -10.35
C TYR A 308 12.59 1.04 -9.78
N GLN A 309 13.12 1.36 -8.59
CA GLN A 309 14.13 0.54 -7.93
C GLN A 309 13.60 -0.87 -7.62
N PHE A 310 12.36 -0.99 -7.16
CA PHE A 310 11.72 -2.29 -6.92
C PHE A 310 11.58 -3.11 -8.21
N PHE A 311 11.05 -2.54 -9.29
CA PHE A 311 10.92 -3.25 -10.56
C PHE A 311 12.26 -3.64 -11.17
N ARG A 312 13.29 -2.80 -10.99
CA ARG A 312 14.66 -3.11 -11.43
C ARG A 312 15.22 -4.35 -10.72
N GLU A 313 15.08 -4.43 -9.39
CA GLU A 313 15.48 -5.63 -8.63
C GLU A 313 14.64 -6.84 -9.03
N LEU A 314 13.32 -6.67 -9.15
CA LEU A 314 12.41 -7.74 -9.56
C LEU A 314 12.81 -8.34 -10.91
N ARG A 315 13.08 -7.49 -11.90
CA ARG A 315 13.55 -7.88 -13.24
C ARG A 315 14.87 -8.65 -13.15
N ALA A 316 15.85 -8.13 -12.39
CA ALA A 316 17.16 -8.75 -12.26
C ALA A 316 17.08 -10.16 -11.62
N LEU A 317 16.13 -10.35 -10.69
CA LEU A 317 15.90 -11.63 -10.00
C LEU A 317 15.04 -12.60 -10.82
N GLN A 318 14.15 -12.10 -11.68
CA GLN A 318 13.34 -12.91 -12.59
C GLN A 318 14.14 -13.37 -13.82
N ARG A 319 15.01 -14.37 -13.64
CA ARG A 319 15.87 -14.92 -14.71
C ARG A 319 15.13 -15.69 -15.80
N THR A 320 13.91 -16.14 -15.53
CA THR A 320 13.09 -16.88 -16.50
C THR A 320 11.69 -16.29 -16.53
N MET A 321 11.10 -16.26 -17.71
CA MET A 321 9.71 -15.84 -17.89
C MET A 321 8.80 -16.85 -17.16
N PRO A 322 7.83 -16.40 -16.36
CA PRO A 322 6.86 -17.30 -15.74
C PRO A 322 6.17 -18.14 -16.83
N ASN A 323 6.10 -19.46 -16.65
CA ASN A 323 5.32 -20.34 -17.53
C ASN A 323 3.82 -20.24 -17.23
N SER A 324 3.32 -19.02 -17.05
CA SER A 324 1.92 -18.74 -16.76
C SER A 324 1.10 -18.70 -18.06
N PRO A 325 -0.18 -19.11 -18.04
CA PRO A 325 -1.10 -18.89 -19.15
C PRO A 325 -1.44 -17.41 -19.34
N VAL A 326 -1.37 -16.60 -18.28
CA VAL A 326 -1.59 -15.14 -18.33
C VAL A 326 -0.23 -14.46 -18.20
N SER A 327 0.02 -13.43 -19.02
CA SER A 327 1.25 -12.63 -18.93
C SER A 327 1.30 -11.85 -17.61
N LEU A 328 2.50 -11.56 -17.11
CA LEU A 328 2.64 -10.76 -15.88
C LEU A 328 2.15 -9.33 -16.12
N THR A 329 2.38 -8.83 -17.34
CA THR A 329 1.91 -7.51 -17.76
C THR A 329 0.39 -7.41 -17.79
N ALA A 330 -0.32 -8.45 -18.26
CA ALA A 330 -1.77 -8.45 -18.26
C ALA A 330 -2.34 -8.40 -16.84
N ASN A 331 -1.80 -9.21 -15.94
CA ASN A 331 -2.24 -9.23 -14.55
C ASN A 331 -2.00 -7.89 -13.86
N PHE A 332 -0.80 -7.32 -14.01
CA PHE A 332 -0.47 -6.00 -13.47
C PHE A 332 -1.42 -4.90 -13.97
N LEU A 333 -1.62 -4.81 -15.29
CA LEU A 333 -2.52 -3.81 -15.89
C LEU A 333 -3.99 -4.03 -15.49
N PHE A 334 -4.43 -5.28 -15.40
CA PHE A 334 -5.76 -5.64 -14.91
C PHE A 334 -5.95 -5.17 -13.47
N CYS A 335 -5.00 -5.47 -12.59
CA CYS A 335 -5.02 -5.10 -11.19
C CYS A 335 -5.09 -3.58 -10.99
N ILE A 336 -4.17 -2.82 -11.60
CA ILE A 336 -4.15 -1.35 -11.45
C ILE A 336 -5.43 -0.72 -11.99
N SER A 337 -5.87 -1.10 -13.20
CA SER A 337 -7.09 -0.52 -13.76
C SER A 337 -8.35 -0.89 -12.96
N THR A 338 -8.39 -2.08 -12.36
CA THR A 338 -9.48 -2.51 -11.47
C THR A 338 -9.51 -1.70 -10.18
N VAL A 339 -8.36 -1.50 -9.54
CA VAL A 339 -8.24 -0.69 -8.33
C VAL A 339 -8.62 0.76 -8.63
N ALA A 340 -8.08 1.35 -9.70
CA ALA A 340 -8.45 2.70 -10.12
C ALA A 340 -9.96 2.85 -10.39
N ALA A 341 -10.57 1.92 -11.11
CA ALA A 341 -12.01 1.92 -11.37
C ALA A 341 -12.83 1.80 -10.06
N ALA A 342 -12.45 0.88 -9.17
CA ALA A 342 -13.14 0.67 -7.90
C ALA A 342 -13.03 1.87 -6.96
N THR A 343 -11.83 2.49 -6.87
CA THR A 343 -11.61 3.72 -6.11
C THR A 343 -12.47 4.85 -6.65
N PHE A 344 -12.57 5.01 -7.98
CA PHE A 344 -13.44 6.03 -8.58
C PHE A 344 -14.91 5.79 -8.28
N ILE A 345 -15.40 4.55 -8.37
CA ILE A 345 -16.78 4.19 -8.02
C ILE A 345 -17.06 4.53 -6.57
N TYR A 346 -16.17 4.11 -5.66
CA TYR A 346 -16.31 4.37 -4.23
C TYR A 346 -16.33 5.88 -3.92
N LEU A 347 -15.38 6.64 -4.46
CA LEU A 347 -15.32 8.08 -4.29
C LEU A 347 -16.53 8.80 -4.90
N SER A 348 -17.00 8.36 -6.07
CA SER A 348 -18.20 8.94 -6.69
C SER A 348 -19.44 8.74 -5.80
N ALA A 349 -19.52 7.60 -5.10
CA ALA A 349 -20.58 7.34 -4.14
C ALA A 349 -20.47 8.20 -2.88
N ALA A 350 -19.24 8.48 -2.43
CA ALA A 350 -18.98 9.14 -1.16
C ALA A 350 -18.99 10.68 -1.23
N ILE A 351 -18.46 11.26 -2.31
CA ILE A 351 -18.23 12.72 -2.44
C ILE A 351 -18.65 13.28 -3.81
N GLY A 352 -19.30 12.47 -4.63
CA GLY A 352 -19.72 12.82 -5.98
C GLY A 352 -18.63 12.66 -7.04
N SER A 353 -19.03 12.38 -8.27
CA SER A 353 -18.13 11.97 -9.36
C SER A 353 -17.14 13.05 -9.80
N LYS A 354 -17.55 14.33 -9.74
CA LYS A 354 -16.68 15.46 -10.07
C LYS A 354 -15.51 15.56 -9.08
N MET A 355 -15.82 15.58 -7.79
CA MET A 355 -14.79 15.68 -6.74
C MET A 355 -13.93 14.42 -6.70
N ALA A 356 -14.52 13.24 -6.92
CA ALA A 356 -13.79 11.99 -7.10
C ALA A 356 -12.75 12.08 -8.21
N GLY A 357 -13.14 12.64 -9.36
CA GLY A 357 -12.24 12.89 -10.48
C GLY A 357 -11.08 13.81 -10.08
N ASP A 358 -11.40 14.99 -9.52
CA ASP A 358 -10.41 16.00 -9.10
C ASP A 358 -9.39 15.43 -8.10
N VAL A 359 -9.87 14.68 -7.11
CA VAL A 359 -9.07 14.07 -6.03
C VAL A 359 -8.19 12.93 -6.55
N MET A 360 -8.59 12.23 -7.62
CA MET A 360 -7.81 11.13 -8.21
C MET A 360 -6.78 11.55 -9.26
N VAL A 361 -6.86 12.77 -9.83
CA VAL A 361 -5.98 13.18 -10.97
C VAL A 361 -4.50 12.95 -10.66
N LEU A 362 -4.03 13.41 -9.51
CA LEU A 362 -2.61 13.28 -9.14
C LEU A 362 -2.20 11.81 -8.98
N GLY A 363 -3.06 11.00 -8.35
CA GLY A 363 -2.85 9.56 -8.20
C GLY A 363 -2.78 8.85 -9.56
N ILE A 364 -3.71 9.14 -10.47
CA ILE A 364 -3.74 8.57 -11.83
C ILE A 364 -2.48 8.95 -12.62
N VAL A 365 -2.00 10.18 -12.50
CA VAL A 365 -0.75 10.61 -13.17
C VAL A 365 0.45 9.82 -12.63
N ALA A 366 0.61 9.72 -11.31
CA ALA A 366 1.69 8.97 -10.70
C ALA A 366 1.62 7.46 -11.04
N GLU A 367 0.43 6.86 -11.00
CA GLU A 367 0.21 5.48 -11.44
C GLU A 367 0.52 5.29 -12.92
N SER A 368 0.15 6.24 -13.78
CA SER A 368 0.45 6.15 -15.22
C SER A 368 1.96 6.12 -15.47
N VAL A 369 2.74 6.90 -14.71
CA VAL A 369 4.21 6.86 -14.77
C VAL A 369 4.73 5.53 -14.22
N MET A 370 4.19 5.02 -13.11
CA MET A 370 4.54 3.69 -12.59
C MET A 370 4.25 2.59 -13.62
N VAL A 371 3.10 2.64 -14.29
CA VAL A 371 2.72 1.71 -15.36
C VAL A 371 3.72 1.80 -16.50
N TYR A 372 4.08 3.01 -16.95
CA TYR A 372 5.11 3.19 -17.97
C TYR A 372 6.45 2.56 -17.55
N LEU A 373 6.91 2.80 -16.32
CA LEU A 373 8.14 2.22 -15.80
C LEU A 373 8.09 0.70 -15.75
N PHE A 374 6.98 0.13 -15.28
CA PHE A 374 6.77 -1.31 -15.28
C PHE A 374 6.85 -1.88 -16.69
N LEU A 375 6.13 -1.26 -17.65
CA LEU A 375 6.11 -1.70 -19.05
C LEU A 375 7.48 -1.60 -19.71
N ARG A 376 8.33 -0.66 -19.28
CA ARG A 376 9.70 -0.50 -19.74
C ARG A 376 10.65 -1.54 -19.14
N GLU A 377 10.54 -1.81 -17.84
CA GLU A 377 11.49 -2.67 -17.12
C GLU A 377 11.18 -4.15 -17.25
N MET A 378 9.90 -4.55 -17.34
CA MET A 378 9.57 -5.96 -17.36
C MET A 378 9.92 -6.64 -18.69
N PRO A 379 10.32 -7.94 -18.67
CA PRO A 379 10.77 -8.66 -19.87
C PRO A 379 9.68 -8.85 -20.93
N GLU A 380 8.40 -8.70 -20.57
CA GLU A 380 7.26 -8.64 -21.50
C GLU A 380 7.04 -7.20 -22.03
N THR A 381 8.12 -6.45 -22.21
CA THR A 381 8.06 -5.02 -22.52
C THR A 381 7.21 -4.74 -23.75
N MET A 382 6.28 -3.80 -23.59
CA MET A 382 5.50 -3.22 -24.69
C MET A 382 6.14 -1.94 -25.24
N VAL A 383 7.22 -1.46 -24.59
CA VAL A 383 7.92 -0.23 -24.91
C VAL A 383 9.34 -0.59 -25.33
N THR A 384 9.59 -0.54 -26.64
CA THR A 384 10.94 -0.64 -27.18
C THR A 384 11.64 0.70 -26.98
N VAL A 385 12.73 0.71 -26.21
CA VAL A 385 13.58 1.90 -26.00
C VAL A 385 14.71 1.90 -27.01
#